data_AF-A0A843LJR1-F1
#
_entry.id   AF-A0A843LJR1-F1
#
_cell.length_a   1.000
_cell.length_b   1.000
_cell.length_c   1.000
_cell.angle_alpha   90.00
_cell.angle_beta   90.00
_cell.angle_gamma   90.00
#
_symmetry.space_group_name_H-M   'P 1'
#
loop_
_entity.id
_entity.type
_entity.pdbx_description
1 polymer ?
#
loop_
_entity_poly.entity_id
_entity_poly.type
_entity_poly.pdbx_seq_one_letter_code
_entity_poly.pdbx_strand_id
1 'polypeptide(L)'
;MEEIDEIRKKKMEELKQRFSGEKKRVLIEVLASSGCSYCPAAAEMAYRVASQYDNVDVAIVNIATPEGNSKARKLGVMSVPTIVINGKVAFVGTPAADMIMHDAIIKAM
;
A
#
# COMPACT_ATOMS: atom_id res chain seq x y z
N MET A 1 6.92 41.43 24.82
CA MET A 1 5.85 40.86 23.98
C MET A 1 6.41 40.16 22.74
N GLU A 2 7.55 40.60 22.20
CA GLU A 2 8.13 40.07 20.94
C GLU A 2 8.91 38.75 21.09
N GLU A 3 9.45 38.41 22.27
CA GLU A 3 10.22 37.16 22.48
C GLU A 3 9.39 35.87 22.42
N ILE A 4 8.07 35.94 22.67
CA ILE A 4 7.20 34.74 22.70
C ILE A 4 6.80 34.31 21.29
N ASP A 5 6.64 35.26 20.37
CA ASP A 5 6.23 35.01 18.98
C ASP A 5 7.35 34.38 18.14
N GLU A 6 8.61 34.73 18.39
CA GLU A 6 9.77 34.13 17.70
C GLU A 6 9.96 32.65 18.04
N ILE A 7 9.74 32.26 19.30
CA ILE A 7 9.78 30.85 19.73
C ILE A 7 8.68 30.04 19.02
N ARG A 8 7.51 30.64 18.84
CA ARG A 8 6.34 29.98 18.23
C ARG A 8 6.55 29.73 16.74
N LYS A 9 7.17 30.69 16.04
CA LYS A 9 7.51 30.58 14.60
C LYS A 9 8.57 29.52 14.35
N LYS A 10 9.66 29.52 15.13
CA LYS A 10 10.76 28.54 14.97
C LYS A 10 10.30 27.10 15.14
N LYS A 11 9.45 26.84 16.14
CA LYS A 11 8.91 25.50 16.42
C LYS A 11 7.94 25.00 15.35
N MET A 12 7.22 25.92 14.69
CA MET A 12 6.34 25.58 13.56
C MET A 12 7.13 25.26 12.29
N GLU A 13 8.27 25.90 12.05
CA GLU A 13 9.12 25.62 10.90
C GLU A 13 9.82 24.25 11.02
N GLU A 14 10.28 23.88 12.23
CA GLU A 14 10.83 22.54 12.51
C GLU A 14 9.79 21.43 12.38
N LEU A 15 8.53 21.67 12.80
CA LEU A 15 7.44 20.73 12.53
C LEU A 15 7.19 20.64 11.02
N LYS A 16 7.07 21.77 10.31
CA LYS A 16 6.88 21.76 8.86
C LYS A 16 8.00 21.02 8.13
N GLN A 17 9.27 21.19 8.50
CA GLN A 17 10.37 20.44 7.89
C GLN A 17 10.34 18.94 8.22
N ARG A 18 9.89 18.55 9.43
CA ARG A 18 9.64 17.14 9.77
C ARG A 18 8.45 16.54 9.01
N PHE A 19 7.45 17.36 8.67
CA PHE A 19 6.25 16.95 7.94
C PHE A 19 6.33 17.18 6.43
N SER A 20 7.34 17.90 5.94
CA SER A 20 7.81 17.89 4.54
C SER A 20 8.48 16.56 4.18
N GLY A 21 8.21 15.49 4.94
CA GLY A 21 8.50 14.13 4.56
C GLY A 21 7.68 13.81 3.33
N GLU A 22 8.38 13.51 2.25
CA GLU A 22 7.84 12.99 0.99
C GLU A 22 6.69 12.04 1.31
N LYS A 23 5.47 12.34 0.82
CA LYS A 23 4.35 11.39 0.87
C LYS A 23 4.88 10.07 0.31
N LYS A 24 5.09 9.08 1.17
CA LYS A 24 5.65 7.80 0.72
C LYS A 24 4.69 7.25 -0.31
N ARG A 25 5.21 6.99 -1.51
CA ARG A 25 4.44 6.28 -2.51
C ARG A 25 4.21 4.86 -2.01
N VAL A 26 2.99 4.40 -2.16
CA VAL A 26 2.58 3.06 -1.75
C VAL A 26 2.23 2.28 -3.00
N LEU A 27 3.01 1.25 -3.32
CA LEU A 27 2.71 0.34 -4.42
C LEU A 27 1.97 -0.89 -3.88
N ILE A 28 0.74 -1.09 -4.31
CA ILE A 28 -0.07 -2.26 -4.02
C ILE A 28 0.08 -3.24 -5.17
N GLU A 29 0.52 -4.45 -4.86
CA GLU A 29 0.68 -5.53 -5.81
C GLU A 29 -0.25 -6.68 -5.45
N VAL A 30 -1.19 -6.98 -6.33
CA VAL A 30 -2.16 -8.06 -6.14
C VAL A 30 -1.65 -9.29 -6.87
N LEU A 31 -1.18 -10.28 -6.11
CA LEU A 31 -0.78 -11.58 -6.64
C LEU A 31 -2.04 -12.42 -6.90
N ALA A 32 -2.33 -12.62 -8.17
CA ALA A 32 -3.49 -13.34 -8.66
C ALA A 32 -3.07 -14.57 -9.48
N SER A 33 -3.97 -15.53 -9.68
CA SER A 33 -3.73 -16.68 -10.55
C SER A 33 -4.92 -16.94 -11.47
N SER A 34 -4.64 -17.40 -12.70
CA SER A 34 -5.62 -17.63 -13.77
C SER A 34 -6.75 -18.60 -13.41
N GLY A 35 -6.58 -19.41 -12.36
CA GLY A 35 -7.58 -20.40 -11.91
C GLY A 35 -8.43 -19.98 -10.70
N CYS A 36 -8.29 -18.76 -10.18
CA CYS A 36 -8.93 -18.36 -8.93
C CYS A 36 -10.12 -17.41 -9.17
N SER A 37 -11.32 -17.87 -8.86
CA SER A 37 -12.57 -17.12 -8.99
C SER A 37 -12.64 -15.84 -8.14
N TYR A 38 -11.83 -15.75 -7.08
CA TYR A 38 -11.83 -14.62 -6.14
C TYR A 38 -10.77 -13.55 -6.42
N CYS A 39 -9.80 -13.84 -7.30
CA CYS A 39 -8.76 -12.89 -7.68
C CYS A 39 -9.28 -11.59 -8.33
N PRO A 40 -10.27 -11.59 -9.25
CA PRO A 40 -10.75 -10.35 -9.85
C PRO A 40 -11.37 -9.41 -8.80
N ALA A 41 -12.11 -9.93 -7.83
CA ALA A 41 -12.69 -9.14 -6.75
C ALA A 41 -11.60 -8.44 -5.90
N ALA A 42 -10.49 -9.12 -5.61
CA ALA A 42 -9.37 -8.53 -4.87
C ALA A 42 -8.68 -7.41 -5.67
N ALA A 43 -8.56 -7.57 -6.99
CA ALA A 43 -7.99 -6.54 -7.86
C ALA A 43 -8.89 -5.30 -7.96
N GLU A 44 -10.20 -5.48 -8.14
CA GLU A 44 -11.17 -4.37 -8.14
C GLU A 44 -11.15 -3.60 -6.82
N MET A 45 -11.07 -4.32 -5.70
CA MET A 45 -10.93 -3.71 -4.38
C MET A 45 -9.64 -2.89 -4.28
N ALA A 46 -8.50 -3.42 -4.73
CA ALA A 46 -7.23 -2.70 -4.71
C ALA A 46 -7.32 -1.38 -5.51
N TYR A 47 -7.88 -1.42 -6.73
CA TYR A 47 -8.08 -0.23 -7.55
C TYR A 47 -9.02 0.78 -6.90
N ARG A 48 -10.14 0.33 -6.34
CA ARG A 48 -11.11 1.19 -5.66
C ARG A 48 -10.47 1.90 -4.48
N VAL A 49 -9.71 1.17 -3.65
CA VAL A 49 -9.04 1.76 -2.50
C VAL A 49 -7.95 2.72 -2.96
N ALA A 50 -7.09 2.33 -3.90
CA ALA A 50 -6.04 3.18 -4.42
C ALA A 50 -6.56 4.48 -5.06
N SER A 51 -7.72 4.44 -5.72
CA SER A 51 -8.34 5.64 -6.31
C SER A 51 -8.69 6.74 -5.29
N GLN A 52 -8.72 6.42 -3.99
CA GLN A 52 -8.95 7.38 -2.91
C GLN A 52 -7.65 8.06 -2.43
N TYR A 53 -6.49 7.67 -2.96
CA TYR A 53 -5.18 8.18 -2.56
C TYR A 53 -4.33 8.57 -3.77
N ASP A 54 -3.85 9.81 -3.82
CA ASP A 54 -3.02 10.29 -4.95
C ASP A 54 -1.60 9.68 -5.00
N ASN A 55 -1.16 9.04 -3.92
CA ASN A 55 0.18 8.46 -3.75
C ASN A 55 0.17 6.93 -3.68
N VAL A 56 -0.89 6.28 -4.19
CA VAL A 56 -1.03 4.82 -4.20
C VAL A 56 -1.13 4.32 -5.64
N ASP A 57 -0.23 3.40 -6.01
CA ASP A 57 -0.23 2.72 -7.31
C ASP A 57 -0.69 1.27 -7.15
N VAL A 58 -1.35 0.70 -8.16
CA VAL A 58 -1.82 -0.70 -8.16
C VAL A 58 -1.25 -1.47 -9.34
N ALA A 59 -0.64 -2.62 -9.06
CA ALA A 59 -0.16 -3.56 -10.06
C ALA A 59 -0.78 -4.95 -9.82
N ILE A 60 -1.26 -5.59 -10.88
CA ILE A 60 -1.71 -6.98 -10.81
C ILE A 60 -0.55 -7.86 -11.29
N VAL A 61 -0.16 -8.82 -10.46
CA VAL A 61 0.92 -9.76 -10.76
C VAL A 61 0.33 -11.16 -10.84
N ASN A 62 0.37 -11.76 -12.03
CA ASN A 62 -0.10 -13.13 -12.19
C ASN A 62 0.99 -14.13 -11.77
N ILE A 63 0.75 -14.93 -10.73
CA ILE A 63 1.71 -15.94 -10.25
C ILE A 63 1.88 -17.14 -11.20
N ALA A 64 1.04 -17.24 -12.23
CA ALA A 64 1.20 -18.20 -13.32
C ALA A 64 2.32 -17.79 -14.29
N THR A 65 2.75 -16.52 -14.29
CA THR A 65 3.90 -16.09 -15.11
C THR A 65 5.22 -16.36 -14.37
N PRO A 66 6.33 -16.60 -15.09
CA PRO A 66 7.63 -16.82 -14.46
C PRO A 66 8.06 -15.69 -13.50
N GLU A 67 7.77 -14.45 -13.87
CA GLU A 67 8.07 -13.25 -13.07
C GLU A 67 7.24 -13.21 -11.79
N GLY A 68 5.92 -13.40 -11.88
CA GLY A 68 5.03 -13.41 -10.73
C GLY A 68 5.32 -14.59 -9.80
N ASN A 69 5.65 -15.75 -10.36
CA ASN A 69 6.02 -16.95 -9.61
C ASN A 69 7.35 -16.77 -8.85
N SER A 70 8.35 -16.14 -9.49
CA SER A 70 9.61 -15.75 -8.83
C SER A 70 9.37 -14.75 -7.71
N LYS A 71 8.52 -13.76 -7.94
CA LYS A 71 8.16 -12.74 -6.95
C LYS A 71 7.40 -13.33 -5.76
N ALA A 72 6.42 -14.21 -6.01
CA ALA A 72 5.70 -14.94 -4.99
C ALA A 72 6.66 -15.75 -4.09
N ARG A 73 7.60 -16.48 -4.70
CA ARG A 73 8.62 -17.22 -3.95
C ARG A 73 9.53 -16.32 -3.11
N LYS A 74 10.02 -15.22 -3.67
CA LYS A 74 10.86 -14.24 -2.94
C LYS A 74 10.14 -13.65 -1.73
N LEU A 75 8.83 -13.46 -1.86
CA LEU A 75 7.98 -12.89 -0.81
C LEU A 75 7.37 -13.94 0.12
N GLY A 76 7.64 -15.23 -0.09
CA GLY A 76 7.07 -16.33 0.71
C GLY A 76 5.56 -16.50 0.54
N VAL A 77 4.99 -16.06 -0.58
CA VAL A 77 3.56 -16.17 -0.86
C VAL A 77 3.21 -17.61 -1.23
N MET A 78 2.44 -18.26 -0.36
CA MET A 78 2.01 -19.66 -0.55
C MET A 78 0.56 -19.79 -1.05
N SER A 79 -0.21 -18.71 -1.05
CA SER A 79 -1.64 -18.74 -1.41
C SER A 79 -2.04 -17.48 -2.15
N VAL A 80 -3.10 -17.56 -2.96
CA VAL A 80 -3.66 -16.44 -3.72
C VAL A 80 -5.16 -16.32 -3.44
N PRO A 81 -5.75 -15.11 -3.51
CA PRO A 81 -5.10 -13.83 -3.79
C PRO A 81 -4.22 -13.37 -2.61
N THR A 82 -3.11 -12.71 -2.89
CA THR A 82 -2.25 -12.11 -1.86
C THR A 82 -1.96 -10.66 -2.21
N ILE A 83 -2.01 -9.80 -1.20
CA ILE A 83 -1.78 -8.36 -1.36
C ILE A 83 -0.43 -8.03 -0.75
N VAL A 84 0.41 -7.43 -1.57
CA VAL A 84 1.74 -6.97 -1.22
C VAL A 84 1.73 -5.45 -1.30
N ILE A 85 2.23 -4.79 -0.27
CA ILE A 85 2.31 -3.33 -0.20
C ILE A 85 3.78 -2.95 -0.02
N ASN A 86 4.32 -2.14 -0.93
CA ASN A 86 5.72 -1.72 -0.92
C ASN A 86 6.70 -2.91 -0.82
N GLY A 87 6.41 -4.00 -1.54
CA GLY A 87 7.25 -5.21 -1.54
C GLY A 87 7.19 -6.03 -0.25
N LYS A 88 6.26 -5.75 0.66
CA LYS A 88 5.99 -6.56 1.86
C LYS A 88 4.61 -7.19 1.77
N VAL A 89 4.49 -8.46 2.15
CA VAL A 89 3.18 -9.12 2.24
C VAL A 89 2.36 -8.42 3.32
N ALA A 90 1.28 -7.76 2.90
CA ALA A 90 0.36 -7.08 3.81
C ALA A 90 -0.72 -8.05 4.29
N PHE A 91 -1.25 -8.84 3.36
CA PHE A 91 -2.31 -9.80 3.66
C PHE A 91 -2.32 -10.97 2.66
N VAL A 92 -2.68 -12.17 3.15
CA VAL A 92 -2.84 -13.38 2.34
C VAL A 92 -4.31 -13.81 2.41
N GLY A 93 -4.96 -13.94 1.26
CA GLY A 93 -6.39 -14.23 1.12
C GLY A 93 -7.18 -13.06 0.54
N THR A 94 -8.48 -13.25 0.31
CA THR A 94 -9.41 -12.17 -0.06
C THR A 94 -9.89 -11.49 1.21
N PRO A 95 -9.51 -10.23 1.50
CA PRO A 95 -10.17 -9.48 2.55
C PRO A 95 -11.63 -9.27 2.12
N ALA A 96 -12.60 -9.64 2.95
CA ALA A 96 -14.00 -9.32 2.72
C ALA A 96 -14.33 -7.83 3.03
N ALA A 97 -13.35 -7.07 3.52
CA ALA A 97 -13.54 -5.71 3.99
C ALA A 97 -12.48 -4.77 3.40
N ASP A 98 -12.95 -3.75 2.66
CA ASP A 98 -12.14 -2.63 2.17
C ASP A 98 -11.33 -1.95 3.29
N MET A 99 -11.86 -1.98 4.52
CA MET A 99 -11.26 -1.37 5.70
C MET A 99 -9.84 -1.90 6.01
N ILE A 100 -9.59 -3.19 5.74
CA ILE A 100 -8.28 -3.81 5.98
C ILE A 100 -7.23 -3.25 5.01
N MET A 101 -7.62 -3.01 3.76
CA MET A 101 -6.73 -2.37 2.77
C MET A 101 -6.44 -0.92 3.14
N HIS A 102 -7.44 -0.16 3.58
CA HIS A 102 -7.24 1.22 4.01
C HIS A 102 -6.27 1.31 5.18
N ASP A 103 -6.44 0.48 6.21
CA ASP A 103 -5.54 0.44 7.36
C ASP A 103 -4.10 0.11 6.94
N ALA A 104 -3.95 -0.87 6.04
CA ALA A 104 -2.64 -1.27 5.53
C ALA A 104 -1.95 -0.16 4.71
N ILE A 105 -2.71 0.63 3.93
CA ILE A 105 -2.18 1.80 3.20
C ILE A 105 -1.81 2.91 4.16
N ILE A 106 -2.68 3.24 5.12
CA ILE A 106 -2.42 4.28 6.13
C ILE A 106 -1.15 3.96 6.93
N LYS A 107 -0.93 2.68 7.25
CA LYS A 107 0.28 2.21 7.92
C LYS A 107 1.53 2.21 7.04
N ALA A 108 1.36 2.17 5.72
CA ALA A 108 2.44 2.15 4.74
C ALA A 108 2.88 3.55 4.26
N MET A 109 2.01 4.56 4.38
CA MET A 109 2.34 5.98 4.19
C MET A 109 3.24 6.50 5.31
#